data_AF-A0A2S2RB81-F1
#
_entry.id   AF-A0A2S2RB81-F1
#
_cell.length_a   1.000
_cell.length_b   1.000
_cell.length_c   1.000
_cell.angle_alpha   90.00
_cell.angle_beta   90.00
_cell.angle_gamma   90.00
#
_symmetry.space_group_name_H-M   'P 1'
#
loop_
_entity.id
_entity.type
_entity.pdbx_description
1 polymer ?
#
loop_
_entity_poly.entity_id
_entity_poly.type
_entity_poly.pdbx_seq_one_letter_code
_entity_poly.pdbx_strand_id
1 'polypeptide(L)'
;MDVIKNGRDFDVDEDSVPSIEESVEIPEHIPPSVVQRYYESRYATDVNNKPNQDYSVLIHSNNLCILSLAPTHALMGKTIDKIDFQVSGSTHRLTNMMTGKGKRGAQVVQAGSTLCIVHCSDGEEHKILSAVPGKLVEMNSKLAETPNIMLEKPDDLGFIAIILPQKQRFEKIKNGLLTKEQYKIRNCT
;
A
#
# COMPACT_ATOMS: atom_id res chain seq x y z
N MET A 1 66.51 -43.36 13.77
CA MET A 1 67.17 -42.17 13.18
C MET A 1 66.59 -42.02 11.79
N ASP A 2 65.77 -41.04 11.44
CA ASP A 2 65.28 -39.86 12.14
C ASP A 2 63.89 -39.47 11.61
N VAL A 3 63.13 -38.82 12.49
CA VAL A 3 61.79 -38.29 12.26
C VAL A 3 61.91 -36.97 11.49
N ILE A 4 61.15 -36.79 10.41
CA ILE A 4 60.88 -35.45 9.87
C ILE A 4 59.37 -35.26 9.75
N LYS A 5 58.80 -34.59 10.75
CA LYS A 5 57.47 -33.97 10.68
C LYS A 5 57.62 -32.67 9.89
N ASN A 6 56.97 -32.56 8.74
CA ASN A 6 56.77 -31.27 8.06
C ASN A 6 55.30 -30.89 8.17
N GLY A 7 54.89 -30.43 9.36
CA GLY A 7 53.73 -29.57 9.50
C GLY A 7 54.16 -28.16 9.14
N ARG A 8 53.59 -27.58 8.08
CA ARG A 8 53.65 -26.13 7.87
C ARG A 8 52.59 -25.55 8.78
N ASP A 9 53.03 -25.06 9.94
CA ASP A 9 52.22 -24.14 10.74
C ASP A 9 52.02 -22.88 9.89
N PHE A 10 50.79 -22.69 9.42
CA PHE A 10 50.34 -21.40 8.98
C PHE A 10 49.96 -20.65 10.26
N ASP A 11 50.88 -19.85 10.77
CA ASP A 11 50.59 -18.84 11.79
C ASP A 11 49.65 -17.81 11.16
N VAL A 12 48.35 -18.12 11.18
CA VAL A 12 47.32 -17.11 11.00
C VAL A 12 47.10 -16.57 12.40
N ASP A 13 47.60 -15.36 12.67
CA ASP A 13 47.31 -14.64 13.91
C ASP A 13 45.79 -14.54 14.07
N GLU A 14 45.22 -15.43 14.89
CA GLU A 14 43.77 -15.56 15.12
C GLU A 14 43.19 -14.28 15.77
N ASP A 15 44.06 -13.41 16.28
CA ASP A 15 43.74 -12.12 16.89
C ASP A 15 43.61 -10.94 15.90
N SER A 16 43.85 -11.14 14.59
CA SER A 16 43.83 -10.03 13.62
C SER A 16 42.48 -9.83 12.91
N VAL A 17 41.50 -10.70 13.14
CA VAL A 17 40.18 -10.60 12.51
C VAL A 17 39.24 -9.99 13.54
N PRO A 18 38.83 -8.71 13.39
CA PRO A 18 37.84 -8.13 14.29
C PRO A 18 36.57 -8.97 14.25
N SER A 19 35.86 -9.02 15.39
CA SER A 19 34.55 -9.67 15.47
C SER A 19 33.67 -9.21 14.32
N ILE A 20 32.87 -10.12 13.76
CA ILE A 20 31.90 -9.78 12.69
C ILE A 20 31.03 -8.57 13.13
N GLU A 21 30.72 -8.50 14.42
CA GLU A 21 29.94 -7.42 15.06
C GLU A 21 30.64 -6.05 15.04
N GLU A 22 31.98 -6.04 15.00
CA GLU A 22 32.83 -4.84 15.01
C GLU A 22 33.37 -4.47 13.63
N SER A 23 33.25 -5.40 12.67
CA SER A 23 33.78 -5.26 11.30
C SER A 23 32.85 -4.53 10.33
N VAL A 24 31.61 -4.27 10.74
CA VAL A 24 30.59 -3.63 9.91
C VAL A 24 30.18 -2.31 10.55
N GLU A 25 30.52 -1.19 9.90
CA GLU A 25 29.89 0.10 10.18
C GLU A 25 28.41 -0.04 9.85
N ILE A 26 27.56 -0.24 10.86
CA ILE A 26 26.10 -0.18 10.70
C ILE A 26 25.79 1.30 10.42
N PRO A 27 25.35 1.68 9.22
CA PRO A 27 24.98 3.07 8.97
C PRO A 27 23.87 3.45 9.95
N GLU A 28 23.99 4.60 10.61
CA GLU A 28 22.91 5.17 11.44
C GLU A 28 21.60 5.41 10.64
N HIS A 29 21.65 5.20 9.32
CA HIS A 29 20.54 5.35 8.41
C HIS A 29 19.47 4.28 8.70
N ILE A 30 18.35 4.74 9.25
CA ILE A 30 17.12 3.93 9.42
C ILE A 30 16.82 3.22 8.09
N PRO A 31 16.75 1.88 8.08
CA PRO A 31 16.54 1.14 6.84
C PRO A 31 15.16 1.51 6.25
N PRO A 32 15.02 1.56 4.92
CA PRO A 32 13.75 1.91 4.30
C PRO A 32 12.68 0.86 4.64
N SER A 33 11.43 1.30 4.81
CA SER A 33 10.30 0.42 5.11
C SER A 33 9.94 -0.49 3.93
N VAL A 34 9.11 -1.52 4.17
CA VAL A 34 8.61 -2.42 3.10
C VAL A 34 7.93 -1.61 1.99
N VAL A 35 7.11 -0.62 2.35
CA VAL A 35 6.44 0.25 1.38
C VAL A 35 7.46 0.97 0.52
N GLN A 36 8.48 1.59 1.13
CA GLN A 36 9.51 2.36 0.43
C GLN A 36 10.36 1.50 -0.51
N ARG A 37 10.55 0.21 -0.20
CA ARG A 37 11.36 -0.71 -1.02
C ARG A 37 10.61 -1.27 -2.21
N TYR A 38 9.34 -1.63 -2.03
CA TYR A 38 8.60 -2.46 -3.00
C TYR A 38 7.52 -1.70 -3.76
N TYR A 39 7.18 -0.49 -3.33
CA TYR A 39 6.08 0.27 -3.91
C TYR A 39 6.49 1.68 -4.30
N GLU A 40 6.00 2.11 -5.44
CA GLU A 40 6.01 3.51 -5.85
C GLU A 40 4.74 4.20 -5.35
N SER A 41 4.88 5.20 -4.49
CA SER A 41 3.73 5.98 -3.99
C SER A 41 3.27 7.00 -5.02
N ARG A 42 2.00 6.90 -5.41
CA ARG A 42 1.29 7.86 -6.25
C ARG A 42 0.03 8.36 -5.55
N TYR A 43 -0.51 9.49 -5.99
CA TYR A 43 -1.67 10.12 -5.35
C TYR A 43 -2.73 10.51 -6.38
N ALA A 44 -3.97 10.11 -6.12
CA ALA A 44 -5.14 10.61 -6.84
C ALA A 44 -5.78 11.70 -5.99
N THR A 45 -6.01 12.87 -6.56
CA THR A 45 -6.55 14.03 -5.83
C THR A 45 -7.89 14.46 -6.40
N ASP A 46 -8.72 15.04 -5.54
CA ASP A 46 -10.08 15.51 -5.86
C ASP A 46 -10.91 14.49 -6.65
N VAL A 47 -10.85 13.22 -6.27
CA VAL A 47 -11.49 12.16 -7.04
C VAL A 47 -13.00 12.44 -7.16
N ASN A 48 -13.50 12.36 -8.40
CA ASN A 48 -14.87 12.70 -8.75
C ASN A 48 -15.22 14.19 -8.49
N ASN A 49 -14.25 15.09 -8.66
CA ASN A 49 -14.36 16.54 -8.46
C ASN A 49 -14.81 16.93 -7.05
N LYS A 50 -14.50 16.09 -6.05
CA LYS A 50 -14.79 16.38 -4.65
C LYS A 50 -13.51 16.83 -3.94
N PRO A 51 -13.49 18.01 -3.32
CA PRO A 51 -12.29 18.51 -2.65
C PRO A 51 -11.85 17.54 -1.56
N ASN A 52 -10.53 17.33 -1.45
CA ASN A 52 -9.92 16.48 -0.43
C ASN A 52 -10.43 15.02 -0.47
N GLN A 53 -10.97 14.57 -1.61
CA GLN A 53 -11.24 13.15 -1.84
C GLN A 53 -9.97 12.49 -2.39
N ASP A 54 -8.91 12.54 -1.59
CA ASP A 54 -7.55 12.21 -1.99
C ASP A 54 -7.14 10.80 -1.52
N TYR A 55 -6.57 10.02 -2.43
CA TYR A 55 -6.16 8.65 -2.15
C TYR A 55 -4.68 8.44 -2.44
N SER A 56 -4.02 7.65 -1.60
CA SER A 56 -2.71 7.11 -1.93
C SER A 56 -2.88 5.80 -2.70
N VAL A 57 -2.04 5.64 -3.72
CA VAL A 57 -1.97 4.48 -4.60
C VAL A 57 -0.55 3.96 -4.53
N LEU A 58 -0.32 2.89 -3.77
CA LEU A 58 0.96 2.20 -3.72
C LEU A 58 1.04 1.22 -4.89
N ILE A 59 1.96 1.47 -5.80
CA ILE A 59 2.11 0.73 -7.04
C ILE A 59 3.27 -0.25 -6.92
N HIS A 60 2.98 -1.54 -7.01
CA HIS A 60 4.01 -2.58 -7.06
C HIS A 60 4.56 -2.76 -8.49
N SER A 61 5.73 -3.36 -8.63
CA SER A 61 6.40 -3.64 -9.92
C SER A 61 5.62 -4.56 -10.87
N ASN A 62 4.64 -5.32 -10.35
CA ASN A 62 3.72 -6.15 -11.13
C ASN A 62 2.40 -5.43 -11.48
N ASN A 63 2.36 -4.12 -11.28
CA ASN A 63 1.22 -3.23 -11.51
C ASN A 63 0.02 -3.46 -10.58
N LEU A 64 0.15 -4.24 -9.50
CA LEU A 64 -0.85 -4.22 -8.44
C LEU A 64 -0.85 -2.86 -7.75
N CYS A 65 -2.04 -2.31 -7.55
CA CYS A 65 -2.25 -1.06 -6.87
C CYS A 65 -2.94 -1.33 -5.53
N ILE A 66 -2.30 -0.94 -4.43
CA ILE A 66 -2.92 -0.89 -3.12
C ILE A 66 -3.45 0.52 -2.92
N LEU A 67 -4.74 0.63 -2.59
CA LEU A 67 -5.43 1.90 -2.37
C LEU A 67 -5.59 2.15 -0.87
N SER A 68 -5.24 3.34 -0.43
CA SER A 68 -5.42 3.84 0.94
C SER A 68 -5.85 5.31 0.93
N LEU A 69 -6.25 5.84 2.09
CA LEU A 69 -6.55 7.27 2.21
C LEU A 69 -5.24 8.07 2.14
N ALA A 70 -5.26 9.21 1.43
CA ALA A 70 -4.14 10.14 1.48
C ALA A 70 -4.20 11.00 2.76
N PRO A 71 -3.07 11.58 3.20
CA PRO A 71 -3.01 12.39 4.43
C PRO A 71 -3.96 13.59 4.48
N THR A 72 -4.40 14.13 3.34
CA THR A 72 -5.36 15.24 3.27
C THR A 72 -6.80 14.81 3.03
N HIS A 73 -7.09 13.49 3.05
CA HIS A 73 -8.44 13.01 2.75
C HIS A 73 -9.47 13.60 3.74
N ALA A 74 -10.69 13.90 3.29
CA ALA A 74 -11.75 14.51 4.10
C ALA A 74 -12.19 13.70 5.35
N LEU A 75 -11.78 12.43 5.44
CA LEU A 75 -12.01 11.57 6.62
C LEU A 75 -10.89 11.69 7.67
N MET A 76 -9.74 12.27 7.32
CA MET A 76 -8.61 12.40 8.24
C MET A 76 -9.03 13.29 9.42
N GLY A 77 -8.84 12.78 10.64
CA GLY A 77 -9.25 13.43 11.87
C GLY A 77 -10.68 13.13 12.34
N LYS A 78 -11.44 12.32 11.60
CA LYS A 78 -12.75 11.82 12.03
C LYS A 78 -12.63 10.51 12.83
N THR A 79 -13.73 10.10 13.44
CA THR A 79 -13.90 8.79 14.06
C THR A 79 -14.90 7.98 13.25
N ILE A 80 -14.52 6.77 12.87
CA ILE A 80 -15.37 5.87 12.08
C ILE A 80 -16.07 4.88 13.01
N ASP A 81 -17.40 4.83 12.91
CA ASP A 81 -18.23 3.88 13.66
C ASP A 81 -18.39 2.56 12.90
N LYS A 82 -18.64 2.66 11.58
CA LYS A 82 -18.95 1.49 10.75
C LYS A 82 -18.49 1.71 9.31
N ILE A 83 -18.07 0.63 8.66
CA ILE A 83 -17.80 0.58 7.22
C ILE A 83 -18.73 -0.45 6.58
N ASP A 84 -19.53 -0.02 5.61
CA ASP A 84 -20.42 -0.87 4.83
C ASP A 84 -19.83 -1.17 3.45
N PHE A 85 -19.80 -2.46 3.10
CA PHE A 85 -19.29 -2.95 1.81
C PHE A 85 -20.40 -3.25 0.81
N GLN A 86 -21.67 -3.13 1.20
CA GLN A 86 -22.84 -3.16 0.33
C GLN A 86 -23.01 -1.78 -0.32
N VAL A 87 -22.41 -1.58 -1.49
CA VAL A 87 -22.38 -0.26 -2.16
C VAL A 87 -23.60 0.03 -3.04
N SER A 88 -24.39 -0.99 -3.36
CA SER A 88 -25.68 -0.90 -4.05
C SER A 88 -26.51 -2.15 -3.75
N GLY A 89 -27.81 -2.18 -4.06
CA GLY A 89 -28.67 -3.35 -3.76
C GLY A 89 -28.20 -4.68 -4.36
N SER A 90 -27.37 -4.67 -5.42
CA SER A 90 -26.86 -5.86 -6.08
C SER A 90 -25.36 -6.10 -5.88
N THR A 91 -24.64 -5.17 -5.22
CA THR A 91 -23.17 -5.20 -5.17
C THR A 91 -22.66 -5.11 -3.74
N HIS A 92 -22.11 -6.23 -3.26
CA HIS A 92 -21.32 -6.30 -2.04
C HIS A 92 -19.84 -6.49 -2.41
N ARG A 93 -18.92 -5.64 -1.91
CA ARG A 93 -17.50 -5.72 -2.33
C ARG A 93 -16.71 -6.84 -1.65
N LEU A 94 -17.09 -7.28 -0.45
CA LEU A 94 -16.44 -8.44 0.19
C LEU A 94 -16.79 -9.79 -0.47
N THR A 95 -17.89 -9.87 -1.25
CA THR A 95 -18.26 -11.13 -1.94
C THR A 95 -17.52 -11.30 -3.27
N ASN A 96 -16.46 -10.52 -3.48
CA ASN A 96 -15.63 -10.58 -4.67
C ASN A 96 -14.92 -11.94 -4.78
N MET A 97 -15.43 -12.80 -5.67
CA MET A 97 -14.89 -14.13 -5.90
C MET A 97 -14.06 -14.13 -7.19
N MET A 98 -12.75 -14.28 -7.07
CA MET A 98 -11.83 -14.36 -8.21
C MET A 98 -11.13 -15.71 -8.26
N THR A 99 -10.99 -16.28 -9.47
CA THR A 99 -10.32 -17.58 -9.68
C THR A 99 -9.29 -17.52 -10.81
N GLY A 100 -8.24 -18.35 -10.68
CA GLY A 100 -7.19 -18.55 -11.68
C GLY A 100 -6.28 -17.34 -11.94
N LYS A 101 -5.24 -17.53 -12.76
CA LYS A 101 -4.25 -16.50 -13.13
C LYS A 101 -4.90 -15.26 -13.76
N GLY A 102 -5.95 -15.48 -14.56
CA GLY A 102 -6.70 -14.41 -15.23
C GLY A 102 -7.64 -13.61 -14.31
N LYS A 103 -7.76 -13.96 -13.01
CA LYS A 103 -8.66 -13.33 -12.06
C LYS A 103 -10.11 -13.29 -12.59
N ARG A 104 -10.60 -14.43 -13.09
CA ARG A 104 -11.95 -14.55 -13.66
C ARG A 104 -12.98 -14.48 -12.51
N GLY A 105 -14.09 -13.78 -12.74
CA GLY A 105 -15.13 -13.56 -11.72
C GLY A 105 -14.88 -12.34 -10.82
N ALA A 106 -13.68 -11.74 -10.86
CA ALA A 106 -13.38 -10.52 -10.13
C ALA A 106 -14.32 -9.38 -10.56
N GLN A 107 -14.86 -8.67 -9.58
CA GLN A 107 -15.62 -7.44 -9.81
C GLN A 107 -14.73 -6.41 -10.50
N VAL A 108 -15.26 -5.74 -11.52
CA VAL A 108 -14.54 -4.67 -12.23
C VAL A 108 -15.00 -3.33 -11.64
N VAL A 109 -14.04 -2.50 -11.27
CA VAL A 109 -14.25 -1.13 -10.79
C VAL A 109 -13.73 -0.13 -11.80
N GLN A 110 -14.46 0.97 -12.00
CA GLN A 110 -14.00 2.13 -12.75
C GLN A 110 -13.47 3.19 -11.79
N ALA A 111 -12.73 4.18 -12.29
CA ALA A 111 -12.45 5.38 -11.53
C ALA A 111 -13.78 6.02 -11.06
N GLY A 112 -13.88 6.38 -9.77
CA GLY A 112 -15.11 6.90 -9.16
C GLY A 112 -16.14 5.84 -8.74
N SER A 113 -15.90 4.54 -8.98
CA SER A 113 -16.79 3.49 -8.46
C SER A 113 -16.71 3.41 -6.93
N THR A 114 -17.85 3.33 -6.25
CA THR A 114 -17.88 3.14 -4.79
C THR A 114 -17.30 1.78 -4.40
N LEU A 115 -16.40 1.80 -3.42
CA LEU A 115 -15.75 0.64 -2.80
C LEU A 115 -16.38 0.28 -1.45
N CYS A 116 -16.63 1.29 -0.61
CA CYS A 116 -17.36 1.13 0.64
C CYS A 116 -17.98 2.47 1.06
N ILE A 117 -18.88 2.41 2.04
CA ILE A 117 -19.54 3.56 2.66
C ILE A 117 -19.08 3.61 4.11
N VAL A 118 -18.54 4.75 4.54
CA VAL A 118 -18.01 4.99 5.87
C VAL A 118 -19.03 5.81 6.65
N HIS A 119 -19.45 5.33 7.81
CA HIS A 119 -20.33 6.03 8.74
C HIS A 119 -19.48 6.55 9.90
N CYS A 120 -19.50 7.86 10.10
CA CYS A 120 -18.71 8.54 11.13
C CYS A 120 -19.54 8.82 12.38
N SER A 121 -18.88 8.99 13.53
CA SER A 121 -19.56 9.27 14.80
C SER A 121 -20.27 10.63 14.86
N ASP A 122 -19.94 11.53 13.94
CA ASP A 122 -20.63 12.82 13.75
C ASP A 122 -21.94 12.68 12.96
N GLY A 123 -22.31 11.46 12.55
CA GLY A 123 -23.50 11.15 11.76
C GLY A 123 -23.31 11.34 10.25
N GLU A 124 -22.12 11.76 9.78
CA GLU A 124 -21.87 11.89 8.35
C GLU A 124 -21.55 10.56 7.66
N GLU A 125 -21.94 10.47 6.39
CA GLU A 125 -21.63 9.34 5.52
C GLU A 125 -20.68 9.74 4.39
N HIS A 126 -19.62 8.96 4.23
CA HIS A 126 -18.57 9.19 3.24
C HIS A 126 -18.44 7.98 2.31
N LYS A 127 -18.57 8.22 1.00
CA LYS A 127 -18.35 7.18 0.00
C LYS A 127 -16.87 7.12 -0.36
N ILE A 128 -16.26 5.97 -0.13
CA ILE A 128 -14.90 5.68 -0.59
C ILE A 128 -14.96 5.23 -2.04
N LEU A 129 -14.16 5.88 -2.88
CA LEU A 129 -14.17 5.70 -4.33
C LEU A 129 -12.89 5.03 -4.80
N SER A 130 -13.01 4.25 -5.87
CA SER A 130 -11.85 3.70 -6.57
C SER A 130 -11.13 4.82 -7.32
N ALA A 131 -9.87 5.08 -6.97
CA ALA A 131 -9.04 6.03 -7.69
C ALA A 131 -8.54 5.49 -9.04
N VAL A 132 -8.42 4.17 -9.16
CA VAL A 132 -7.90 3.49 -10.34
C VAL A 132 -8.92 2.49 -10.91
N PRO A 133 -9.07 2.37 -12.25
CA PRO A 133 -9.92 1.36 -12.84
C PRO A 133 -9.19 0.01 -12.93
N GLY A 134 -9.89 -1.09 -12.68
CA GLY A 134 -9.29 -2.43 -12.74
C GLY A 134 -10.18 -3.54 -12.20
N LYS A 135 -9.59 -4.73 -12.09
CA LYS A 135 -10.20 -5.86 -11.38
C LYS A 135 -9.94 -5.67 -9.88
N LEU A 136 -10.98 -5.68 -9.08
CA LEU A 136 -10.87 -5.74 -7.64
C LEU A 136 -10.27 -7.08 -7.26
N VAL A 137 -9.10 -7.06 -6.64
CA VAL A 137 -8.38 -8.25 -6.16
C VAL A 137 -8.86 -8.55 -4.74
N GLU A 138 -8.88 -7.52 -3.90
CA GLU A 138 -9.20 -7.67 -2.48
C GLU A 138 -9.81 -6.38 -1.94
N MET A 139 -10.75 -6.52 -1.01
CA MET A 139 -11.15 -5.47 -0.07
C MET A 139 -10.64 -5.86 1.30
N ASN A 140 -10.17 -4.91 2.10
CA ASN A 140 -9.73 -5.20 3.45
C ASN A 140 -10.94 -5.49 4.36
N SER A 141 -11.20 -6.77 4.62
CA SER A 141 -12.31 -7.20 5.48
C SER A 141 -12.14 -6.78 6.95
N LYS A 142 -10.91 -6.55 7.41
CA LYS A 142 -10.63 -6.14 8.81
C LYS A 142 -11.25 -4.79 9.15
N LEU A 143 -11.49 -3.95 8.15
CA LEU A 143 -12.19 -2.67 8.32
C LEU A 143 -13.64 -2.83 8.81
N ALA A 144 -14.26 -4.00 8.64
CA ALA A 144 -15.57 -4.29 9.22
C ALA A 144 -15.51 -4.47 10.75
N GLU A 145 -14.37 -4.96 11.26
CA GLU A 145 -14.16 -5.26 12.68
C GLU A 145 -13.48 -4.10 13.41
N THR A 146 -12.48 -3.48 12.78
CA THR A 146 -11.68 -2.39 13.36
C THR A 146 -11.61 -1.22 12.37
N PRO A 147 -12.68 -0.44 12.20
CA PRO A 147 -12.78 0.53 11.11
C PRO A 147 -11.73 1.66 11.16
N ASN A 148 -11.35 2.09 12.37
CA ASN A 148 -10.42 3.22 12.55
C ASN A 148 -8.99 2.94 12.08
N ILE A 149 -8.61 1.67 11.83
CA ILE A 149 -7.29 1.36 11.24
C ILE A 149 -7.13 1.99 9.84
N MET A 150 -8.24 2.27 9.14
CA MET A 150 -8.26 3.02 7.87
C MET A 150 -7.58 4.39 7.99
N LEU A 151 -7.70 5.04 9.14
CA LEU A 151 -7.16 6.38 9.43
C LEU A 151 -5.81 6.29 10.15
N GLU A 152 -5.67 5.34 11.07
CA GLU A 152 -4.46 5.20 11.90
C GLU A 152 -3.25 4.66 11.12
N LYS A 153 -3.49 3.72 10.20
CA LYS A 153 -2.43 2.99 9.49
C LYS A 153 -2.74 2.85 7.98
N PRO A 154 -3.04 3.93 7.25
CA PRO A 154 -3.51 3.87 5.86
C PRO A 154 -2.54 3.12 4.93
N ASP A 155 -1.23 3.28 5.11
CA ASP A 155 -0.20 2.66 4.27
C ASP A 155 0.23 1.26 4.74
N ASP A 156 -0.48 0.67 5.70
CA ASP A 156 -0.20 -0.66 6.27
C ASP A 156 -1.52 -1.44 6.47
N LEU A 157 -1.92 -1.72 7.72
CA LEU A 157 -3.12 -2.50 8.03
C LEU A 157 -4.44 -1.82 7.61
N GLY A 158 -4.40 -0.51 7.36
CA GLY A 158 -5.52 0.34 6.98
C GLY A 158 -5.76 0.49 5.50
N PHE A 159 -5.09 -0.29 4.64
CA PHE A 159 -5.39 -0.26 3.22
C PHE A 159 -6.88 -0.59 2.97
N ILE A 160 -7.43 -0.09 1.87
CA ILE A 160 -8.85 -0.19 1.55
C ILE A 160 -9.08 -1.35 0.60
N ALA A 161 -8.35 -1.35 -0.52
CA ALA A 161 -8.53 -2.29 -1.61
C ALA A 161 -7.23 -2.56 -2.35
N ILE A 162 -7.12 -3.73 -2.93
CA ILE A 162 -6.09 -4.09 -3.91
C ILE A 162 -6.76 -4.19 -5.27
N ILE A 163 -6.25 -3.45 -6.25
CA ILE A 163 -6.81 -3.38 -7.60
C ILE A 163 -5.72 -3.79 -8.59
N LEU A 164 -6.10 -4.59 -9.57
CA LEU A 164 -5.27 -4.94 -10.71
C LEU A 164 -5.76 -4.20 -11.95
N PRO A 165 -5.09 -3.12 -12.37
CA PRO A 165 -5.41 -2.40 -13.59
C PRO A 165 -5.18 -3.26 -14.83
N GLN A 166 -5.80 -2.85 -15.94
CA GLN A 166 -5.52 -3.47 -17.23
C GLN A 166 -4.12 -3.06 -17.72
N LYS A 167 -3.28 -4.05 -18.02
CA LYS A 167 -1.87 -3.85 -18.43
C LYS A 167 -1.70 -2.78 -19.52
N GLN A 168 -2.58 -2.79 -20.53
CA GLN A 168 -2.51 -1.85 -21.66
C GLN A 168 -2.79 -0.39 -21.29
N ARG A 169 -3.51 -0.14 -20.19
CA ARG A 169 -3.91 1.21 -19.75
C ARG A 169 -3.10 1.71 -18.56
N PHE A 170 -2.26 0.85 -17.99
CA PHE A 170 -1.61 1.09 -16.71
C PHE A 170 -0.72 2.35 -16.73
N GLU A 171 0.14 2.53 -17.74
CA GLU A 171 0.99 3.73 -17.84
C GLU A 171 0.18 5.03 -17.90
N LYS A 172 -0.94 5.01 -18.65
CA LYS A 172 -1.85 6.17 -18.72
C LYS A 172 -2.48 6.47 -17.34
N ILE A 173 -2.88 5.43 -16.62
CA ILE A 173 -3.43 5.57 -15.26
C ILE A 173 -2.37 6.14 -14.33
N LYS A 174 -1.17 5.55 -14.31
CA LYS A 174 -0.04 5.96 -13.47
C LYS A 174 0.36 7.42 -13.72
N ASN A 175 0.45 7.84 -14.97
CA ASN A 175 0.80 9.21 -15.35
C ASN A 175 -0.30 10.23 -15.00
N GLY A 176 -1.54 9.80 -14.80
CA GLY A 176 -2.61 10.63 -14.27
C GLY A 176 -2.57 10.85 -12.76
N LEU A 177 -1.67 10.15 -12.05
CA LEU A 177 -1.49 10.27 -10.60
C LEU A 177 -0.27 11.12 -10.27
N LEU A 178 -0.39 11.93 -9.23
CA LEU A 178 0.70 12.76 -8.74
C LEU A 178 1.81 11.90 -8.11
N THR A 179 3.06 12.31 -8.29
CA THR A 179 4.15 11.81 -7.45
C THR A 179 4.00 12.31 -6.02
N LYS A 180 4.77 11.73 -5.09
CA LYS A 180 4.82 12.19 -3.70
C LYS A 180 5.22 13.66 -3.57
N GLU A 181 6.17 14.11 -4.38
CA GLU A 181 6.67 15.49 -4.41
C GLU A 181 5.59 16.44 -4.95
N GLN A 182 4.95 16.08 -6.06
CA GLN A 182 3.86 16.86 -6.64
C GLN A 182 2.69 17.00 -5.67
N TYR A 183 2.31 15.90 -5.00
CA TYR A 183 1.24 15.90 -4.01
C TYR A 183 1.59 16.76 -2.79
N LYS A 184 2.84 16.74 -2.31
CA LYS A 184 3.29 17.64 -1.23
C LYS A 184 3.21 19.10 -1.66
N ILE A 185 3.73 19.45 -2.84
CA ILE A 185 3.72 20.82 -3.35
C ILE A 185 2.28 21.36 -3.44
N ARG A 186 1.36 20.55 -3.95
CA ARG A 186 -0.06 20.90 -4.06
C ARG A 186 -0.69 21.25 -2.71
N ASN A 187 -0.32 20.55 -1.63
CA ASN A 187 -0.96 20.69 -0.31
C ASN A 187 -0.19 21.59 0.67
N CYS A 188 1.00 22.07 0.30
CA CYS A 188 1.77 23.04 1.09
C CYS A 188 1.45 24.50 0.73
N THR A 189 0.60 24.74 -0.26
CA THR A 189 0.11 26.06 -0.68
C THR A 189 -1.29 26.28 -0.14
#